data_AF-A0A0R3A930-F1
#
_entry.id   AF-A0A0R3A930-F1
#
_cell.length_a   1.000
_cell.length_b   1.000
_cell.length_c   1.000
_cell.angle_alpha   90.00
_cell.angle_beta   90.00
_cell.angle_gamma   90.00
#
_symmetry.space_group_name_H-M   'P 1'
#
loop_
_entity.id
_entity.type
_entity.pdbx_description
1 polymer ?
#
loop_
_entity_poly.entity_id
_entity_poly.type
_entity_poly.pdbx_seq_one_letter_code
_entity_poly.pdbx_strand_id
1 'polypeptide(L)'
;MLLRTLEVPDAHGHVLNAVVLCAFAAAPDNQKFLVYSLNEKSDDDLVKIYLTSVEGNQLQLSMCDAAPEMLKLATQILKVIFRDACTTEPKQTDDSYTLLDLNDTDIQCSAINTHYSLRVSDAWLLSLMQYNPQAEASDPPVPLQAPVNAVPVTTYGMSGSIDAPLVKLGEKTTSDKIEANIKSLIASVTNHKETLLSKYVQLEDRQRQLEEWDQLLMQRESAVQKREDDLLTIIKLLQEGEKQLNGLMGA
;
A
#
# COMPACT_ATOMS: atom_id res chain seq x y z
N MET A 1 7.51 5.64 -8.14
CA MET A 1 6.20 6.13 -7.67
C MET A 1 6.38 6.74 -6.29
N LEU A 2 6.00 8.00 -6.05
CA LEU A 2 5.97 8.55 -4.69
C LEU A 2 4.68 8.09 -4.00
N LEU A 3 4.81 7.62 -2.76
CA LEU A 3 3.66 7.32 -1.91
C LEU A 3 2.93 8.61 -1.58
N ARG A 4 1.70 8.71 -2.05
CA ARG A 4 0.82 9.87 -1.84
C ARG A 4 -0.42 9.45 -1.07
N THR A 5 -0.92 10.33 -0.21
CA THR A 5 -2.20 10.13 0.48
C THR A 5 -3.32 10.97 -0.12
N LEU A 6 -4.55 10.50 -0.01
CA LEU A 6 -5.78 11.18 -0.42
C LEU A 6 -6.82 11.13 0.70
N GLU A 7 -7.72 12.10 0.69
CA GLU A 7 -8.85 12.20 1.60
C GLU A 7 -10.13 11.77 0.86
N VAL A 8 -10.62 10.57 1.17
CA VAL A 8 -11.80 9.98 0.51
C VAL A 8 -12.99 10.01 1.46
N PRO A 9 -14.12 10.63 1.08
CA PRO A 9 -15.31 10.63 1.93
C PRO A 9 -15.99 9.25 1.99
N ASP A 10 -16.43 8.84 3.18
CA ASP A 10 -17.27 7.68 3.39
C ASP A 10 -18.75 7.98 3.07
N ALA A 11 -19.63 6.97 3.17
CA ALA A 11 -21.07 7.13 2.91
C ALA A 11 -21.77 8.07 3.91
N HIS A 12 -21.13 8.41 5.02
CA HIS A 12 -21.62 9.28 6.08
C HIS A 12 -20.98 10.68 6.05
N GLY A 13 -20.08 10.94 5.09
CA GLY A 13 -19.35 12.20 4.95
C GLY A 13 -18.11 12.33 5.83
N HIS A 14 -17.68 11.28 6.53
CA HIS A 14 -16.39 11.27 7.22
C HIS A 14 -15.25 11.10 6.23
N VAL A 15 -14.15 11.78 6.48
CA VAL A 15 -12.96 11.70 5.63
C VAL A 15 -12.09 10.53 6.05
N LEU A 16 -11.79 9.65 5.11
CA LEU A 16 -10.88 8.51 5.27
C LEU A 16 -9.55 8.79 4.59
N ASN A 17 -8.46 8.44 5.24
CA ASN A 17 -7.12 8.54 4.67
C ASN A 17 -6.83 7.34 3.78
N ALA A 18 -6.69 7.59 2.48
CA ALA A 18 -6.27 6.64 1.48
C ALA A 18 -4.80 6.80 1.15
N VAL A 19 -4.12 5.69 0.86
CA VAL A 19 -2.81 5.66 0.24
C VAL A 19 -2.98 5.31 -1.24
N VAL A 20 -2.47 6.18 -2.11
CA VAL A 20 -2.42 5.93 -3.55
C VAL A 20 -1.35 4.87 -3.81
N LEU A 21 -1.77 3.80 -4.48
CA LEU A 21 -0.89 2.71 -4.88
C LEU A 21 -0.33 2.97 -6.26
N CYS A 22 -1.22 3.21 -7.23
CA CYS A 22 -0.83 3.60 -8.58
C CYS A 22 -1.96 4.30 -9.32
N ALA A 23 -1.60 5.00 -10.39
CA ALA A 23 -2.55 5.47 -11.40
C ALA A 23 -2.03 5.11 -12.77
N PHE A 24 -2.94 4.78 -13.67
CA PHE A 24 -2.59 4.36 -15.03
C PHE A 24 -3.63 4.84 -16.04
N ALA A 25 -3.20 5.05 -17.27
CA ALA A 25 -4.10 5.24 -18.40
C ALA A 25 -4.12 3.99 -19.27
N ALA A 26 -5.32 3.52 -19.61
CA ALA A 26 -5.55 2.41 -20.52
C ALA A 26 -5.47 2.87 -21.98
N ALA A 27 -4.69 2.18 -22.80
CA ALA A 27 -4.66 2.40 -24.24
C ALA A 27 -5.81 1.62 -24.93
N PRO A 28 -6.35 2.10 -26.07
CA PRO A 28 -5.98 3.30 -26.81
C PRO A 28 -6.72 4.58 -26.37
N ASP A 29 -7.83 4.45 -25.64
CA ASP A 29 -8.74 5.56 -25.33
C ASP A 29 -8.20 6.54 -24.28
N ASN A 30 -6.99 6.28 -23.76
CA ASN A 30 -6.29 7.03 -22.73
C ASN A 30 -7.14 7.27 -21.48
N GLN A 31 -8.02 6.31 -21.17
CA GLN A 31 -8.90 6.39 -20.04
C GLN A 31 -8.11 6.15 -18.77
N LYS A 32 -8.23 7.07 -17.81
CA LYS A 32 -7.40 7.07 -16.61
C LYS A 32 -8.12 6.38 -15.47
N PHE A 33 -7.33 5.66 -14.69
CA PHE A 33 -7.78 4.93 -13.52
C PHE A 33 -6.83 5.19 -12.36
N LEU A 34 -7.40 5.17 -11.16
CA LEU A 34 -6.70 5.38 -9.91
C LEU A 34 -6.94 4.18 -9.01
N VAL A 35 -5.85 3.70 -8.40
CA VAL A 35 -5.83 2.58 -7.47
C VAL A 35 -5.30 3.06 -6.13
N TYR A 36 -6.06 2.84 -5.08
CA TYR A 36 -5.69 3.26 -3.73
C TYR A 36 -6.13 2.22 -2.69
N SER A 37 -5.59 2.30 -1.47
CA SER A 37 -6.01 1.49 -0.33
C SER A 37 -6.33 2.35 0.88
N LEU A 38 -7.30 1.93 1.68
CA LEU A 38 -7.63 2.55 2.97
C LEU A 38 -6.94 1.85 4.15
N ASN A 39 -5.99 0.94 3.87
CA ASN A 39 -5.32 0.11 4.87
C ASN A 39 -6.31 -0.73 5.72
N GLU A 40 -7.42 -1.12 5.10
CA GLU A 40 -8.37 -2.07 5.66
C GLU A 40 -7.81 -3.48 5.46
N LYS A 41 -7.37 -4.12 6.54
CA LYS A 41 -7.02 -5.53 6.53
C LYS A 41 -8.28 -6.36 6.64
N SER A 42 -8.50 -7.26 5.68
CA SER A 42 -9.53 -8.28 5.77
C SER A 42 -9.04 -9.42 6.66
N ASP A 43 -9.96 -10.16 7.29
CA ASP A 43 -9.62 -11.33 8.13
C ASP A 43 -8.85 -12.44 7.38
N ASP A 44 -8.80 -12.37 6.04
CA ASP A 44 -8.20 -13.36 5.14
C ASP A 44 -6.73 -13.08 4.76
N ASP A 45 -6.00 -12.24 5.51
CA ASP A 45 -4.65 -11.73 5.17
C ASP A 45 -4.55 -11.02 3.80
N LEU A 46 -5.69 -10.63 3.24
CA LEU A 46 -5.78 -9.88 2.00
C LEU A 46 -6.03 -8.39 2.29
N VAL A 47 -5.37 -7.54 1.52
CA VAL A 47 -5.55 -6.09 1.55
C VAL A 47 -6.68 -5.70 0.61
N LYS A 48 -7.59 -4.88 1.11
CA LYS A 48 -8.63 -4.27 0.30
C LYS A 48 -8.06 -3.04 -0.42
N ILE A 49 -8.20 -3.04 -1.75
CA ILE A 49 -7.84 -1.93 -2.61
C ILE A 49 -9.09 -1.46 -3.37
N TYR A 50 -9.08 -0.21 -3.80
CA TYR A 50 -10.17 0.43 -4.52
C TYR A 50 -9.66 0.89 -5.88
N LEU A 51 -10.48 0.66 -6.89
CA LEU A 51 -10.26 1.04 -8.28
C LEU A 51 -11.38 1.99 -8.69
N THR A 52 -11.01 3.14 -9.24
CA THR A 52 -11.96 4.15 -9.71
C THR A 52 -11.46 4.76 -11.02
N SER A 53 -12.39 5.22 -11.85
CA SER A 53 -12.03 6.00 -13.05
C SER A 53 -11.80 7.44 -12.63
N VAL A 54 -10.84 8.10 -13.28
CA VAL A 54 -10.57 9.51 -13.05
C VAL A 54 -10.62 10.28 -14.36
N GLU A 55 -11.26 11.44 -14.32
CA GLU A 55 -11.38 12.33 -15.47
C GLU A 55 -10.78 13.69 -15.15
N GLY A 56 -10.27 14.37 -16.18
CA GLY A 56 -9.66 15.69 -16.03
C GLY A 56 -8.28 15.80 -16.67
N ASN A 57 -7.59 16.88 -16.34
CA ASN A 57 -6.28 17.23 -16.88
C ASN A 57 -5.16 16.73 -15.95
N GLN A 58 -3.90 17.11 -16.21
CA GLN A 58 -2.75 16.68 -15.40
C GLN A 58 -2.68 17.37 -14.02
N LEU A 59 -3.35 18.52 -13.86
CA LEU A 59 -3.33 19.33 -12.65
C LEU A 59 -4.55 19.10 -11.76
N GLN A 60 -5.65 18.63 -12.32
CA GLN A 60 -6.89 18.40 -11.62
C GLN A 60 -7.58 17.16 -12.21
N LEU A 61 -7.74 16.14 -11.37
CA LEU A 61 -8.45 14.91 -11.65
C LEU A 61 -9.64 14.77 -10.70
N SER A 62 -10.74 14.22 -11.20
CA SER A 62 -11.93 13.93 -10.41
C SER A 62 -12.24 12.44 -10.51
N MET A 63 -12.49 11.80 -9.37
CA MET A 63 -12.96 10.40 -9.33
C MET A 63 -14.41 10.33 -9.79
N CYS A 64 -14.66 9.53 -10.81
CA CYS A 64 -15.98 9.39 -11.43
C CYS A 64 -16.50 7.95 -11.27
N ASP A 65 -17.82 7.83 -11.18
CA ASP A 65 -18.49 6.53 -11.30
C ASP A 65 -18.33 6.02 -12.73
N ALA A 66 -17.90 4.77 -12.87
CA ALA A 66 -17.56 4.17 -14.16
C ALA A 66 -18.44 2.96 -14.42
N ALA A 67 -18.85 2.80 -15.67
CA ALA A 67 -19.61 1.64 -16.10
C ALA A 67 -18.85 0.33 -15.76
N PRO A 68 -19.56 -0.75 -15.40
CA PRO A 68 -18.94 -2.02 -15.03
C PRO A 68 -17.99 -2.60 -16.09
N GLU A 69 -18.24 -2.32 -17.37
CA GLU A 69 -17.39 -2.75 -18.49
C GLU A 69 -16.00 -2.09 -18.46
N MET A 70 -15.95 -0.78 -18.17
CA MET A 70 -14.71 -0.02 -18.03
C MET A 70 -13.91 -0.49 -16.81
N LEU A 71 -14.59 -0.78 -15.70
CA LEU A 71 -13.96 -1.33 -14.50
C LEU A 71 -13.40 -2.74 -14.71
N LYS A 72 -14.06 -3.58 -15.52
CA LYS A 72 -13.53 -4.90 -15.91
C LYS A 72 -12.26 -4.78 -16.74
N LEU A 73 -12.25 -3.87 -17.72
CA LEU A 73 -11.06 -3.56 -18.52
C LEU A 73 -9.91 -3.09 -17.62
N ALA A 74 -10.18 -2.10 -16.76
CA ALA A 74 -9.20 -1.58 -15.82
C ALA A 74 -8.68 -2.66 -14.85
N THR A 75 -9.55 -3.58 -14.40
CA THR A 75 -9.13 -4.73 -13.59
C THR A 75 -8.20 -5.67 -14.36
N GLN A 76 -8.46 -5.89 -15.65
CA GLN A 76 -7.62 -6.74 -16.49
C GLN A 76 -6.25 -6.11 -16.73
N ILE A 77 -6.19 -4.80 -16.97
CA ILE A 77 -4.94 -4.04 -17.06
C ILE A 77 -4.20 -4.07 -15.73
N LEU A 78 -4.89 -3.86 -14.62
CA LEU A 78 -4.29 -3.92 -13.29
C LEU A 78 -3.64 -5.28 -13.01
N LYS A 79 -4.24 -6.40 -13.49
CA LYS A 79 -3.60 -7.72 -13.42
C LYS A 79 -2.31 -7.80 -14.24
N VAL A 80 -2.26 -7.17 -15.41
CA VAL A 80 -1.05 -7.06 -16.21
C VAL A 80 0.02 -6.26 -15.46
N ILE A 81 -0.35 -5.12 -14.87
CA ILE A 81 0.56 -4.30 -14.04
C ILE A 81 1.10 -5.13 -12.87
N PHE A 82 0.25 -5.86 -12.15
CA PHE A 82 0.71 -6.72 -11.05
C PHE A 82 1.64 -7.83 -11.52
N ARG A 83 1.34 -8.45 -12.67
CA ARG A 83 2.22 -9.47 -13.26
C ARG A 83 3.59 -8.88 -13.58
N ASP A 84 3.62 -7.72 -14.23
CA ASP A 84 4.86 -7.02 -14.60
C ASP A 84 5.64 -6.51 -13.38
N ALA A 85 4.94 -6.13 -12.31
CA ALA A 85 5.56 -5.73 -11.05
C ALA A 85 6.15 -6.91 -10.26
N CYS A 86 5.60 -8.11 -10.42
CA CYS A 86 6.02 -9.32 -9.70
C CYS A 86 7.07 -10.15 -10.45
N THR A 87 7.53 -9.74 -11.64
CA THR A 87 8.63 -10.42 -12.34
C THR A 87 9.98 -10.15 -11.67
N THR A 88 10.95 -11.03 -11.89
CA THR A 88 12.32 -10.87 -11.38
C THR A 88 13.04 -9.65 -11.93
N GLU A 89 12.67 -9.22 -13.15
CA GLU A 89 13.03 -7.93 -13.73
C GLU A 89 11.73 -7.16 -14.01
N PRO A 90 11.34 -6.22 -13.15
CA PRO A 90 10.09 -5.49 -13.30
C PRO A 90 10.18 -4.55 -14.51
N LYS A 91 9.57 -4.97 -15.63
CA LYS A 91 9.54 -4.22 -16.88
C LYS A 91 8.15 -4.30 -17.46
N GLN A 92 7.72 -3.21 -18.10
CA GLN A 92 6.44 -3.18 -18.78
C GLN A 92 6.50 -4.12 -19.99
N THR A 93 5.60 -5.11 -20.04
CA THR A 93 5.62 -6.14 -21.08
C THR A 93 4.84 -5.77 -22.33
N ASP A 94 3.96 -4.77 -22.24
CA ASP A 94 3.01 -4.39 -23.29
C ASP A 94 2.61 -2.91 -23.17
N ASP A 95 2.22 -2.28 -24.28
CA ASP A 95 1.82 -0.87 -24.38
C ASP A 95 0.34 -0.65 -24.02
N SER A 96 -0.30 -1.65 -23.40
CA SER A 96 -1.71 -1.59 -22.99
C SER A 96 -2.01 -0.59 -21.88
N TYR A 97 -0.97 -0.08 -21.19
CA TYR A 97 -1.12 0.94 -20.17
C TYR A 97 0.05 1.93 -20.13
N THR A 98 -0.16 3.07 -19.50
CA THR A 98 0.92 3.98 -19.11
C THR A 98 0.72 4.38 -17.66
N LEU A 99 1.77 4.27 -16.85
CA LEU A 99 1.70 4.75 -15.46
C LEU A 99 1.70 6.28 -15.45
N LEU A 100 0.81 6.84 -14.64
CA LEU A 100 0.68 8.28 -14.49
C LEU A 100 1.47 8.72 -13.26
N ASP A 101 2.30 9.74 -13.44
CA ASP A 101 2.82 10.49 -12.30
C ASP A 101 1.73 11.43 -11.78
N LEU A 102 1.47 11.36 -10.48
CA LEU A 102 0.47 12.16 -9.79
C LEU A 102 1.13 13.19 -8.86
N ASN A 103 2.43 13.43 -9.00
CA ASN A 103 3.09 14.54 -8.32
C ASN A 103 2.40 15.86 -8.74
N ASP A 104 2.01 16.67 -7.76
CA ASP A 104 1.34 17.97 -7.93
C ASP A 104 -0.08 17.99 -8.54
N THR A 105 -0.70 16.83 -8.83
CA THR A 105 -2.09 16.77 -9.34
C THR A 105 -3.12 16.94 -8.21
N ASP A 106 -4.07 17.86 -8.26
CA ASP A 106 -5.20 17.85 -7.32
C ASP A 106 -6.19 16.73 -7.67
N ILE A 107 -6.60 15.91 -6.69
CA ILE A 107 -7.52 14.77 -6.91
C ILE A 107 -8.78 14.97 -6.08
N GLN A 108 -9.87 15.31 -6.77
CA GLN A 108 -11.19 15.45 -6.19
C GLN A 108 -11.81 14.06 -5.99
N CYS A 109 -11.93 13.67 -4.73
CA CYS A 109 -12.39 12.33 -4.35
C CYS A 109 -13.92 12.28 -4.27
N SER A 110 -14.53 11.28 -4.89
CA SER A 110 -15.94 10.95 -4.71
C SER A 110 -16.13 9.95 -3.57
N ALA A 111 -17.39 9.72 -3.18
CA ALA A 111 -17.71 8.86 -2.06
C ALA A 111 -17.26 7.41 -2.31
N ILE A 112 -16.75 6.76 -1.28
CA ILE A 112 -16.21 5.39 -1.38
C ILE A 112 -17.18 4.36 -2.00
N ASN A 113 -18.49 4.57 -1.85
CA ASN A 113 -19.52 3.66 -2.36
C ASN A 113 -19.64 3.66 -3.90
N THR A 114 -19.02 4.61 -4.60
CA THR A 114 -18.93 4.62 -6.07
C THR A 114 -17.66 3.96 -6.59
N HIS A 115 -16.81 3.41 -5.70
CA HIS A 115 -15.53 2.83 -6.07
C HIS A 115 -15.56 1.30 -6.06
N TYR A 116 -14.85 0.69 -7.00
CA TYR A 116 -14.81 -0.74 -7.16
C TYR A 116 -13.77 -1.38 -6.24
N SER A 117 -14.20 -2.19 -5.28
CA SER A 117 -13.29 -2.83 -4.32
C SER A 117 -12.74 -4.17 -4.83
N LEU A 118 -11.43 -4.37 -4.69
CA LEU A 118 -10.70 -5.59 -5.00
C LEU A 118 -9.92 -6.07 -3.77
N ARG A 119 -9.52 -7.34 -3.76
CA ARG A 119 -8.68 -7.95 -2.71
C ARG A 119 -7.37 -8.44 -3.33
N VAL A 120 -6.25 -8.08 -2.71
CA VAL A 120 -4.90 -8.39 -3.19
C VAL A 120 -4.01 -8.84 -2.03
N SER A 121 -3.05 -9.73 -2.28
CA SER A 121 -2.11 -10.17 -1.25
C SER A 121 -1.08 -9.08 -0.91
N ASP A 122 -0.59 -9.07 0.34
CA ASP A 122 0.47 -8.15 0.79
C ASP A 122 1.72 -8.21 -0.10
N ALA A 123 2.12 -9.40 -0.55
CA ALA A 123 3.28 -9.59 -1.41
C ALA A 123 3.15 -8.86 -2.75
N TRP A 124 1.97 -8.92 -3.40
CA TRP A 124 1.73 -8.23 -4.67
C TRP A 124 1.67 -6.72 -4.50
N LEU A 125 1.12 -6.24 -3.39
CA LEU A 125 1.09 -4.82 -3.05
C LEU A 125 2.50 -4.25 -2.90
N LEU A 126 3.39 -4.96 -2.19
CA LEU A 126 4.78 -4.56 -1.99
C LEU A 126 5.54 -4.52 -3.31
N SER A 127 5.35 -5.51 -4.18
CA SER A 127 5.94 -5.52 -5.53
C SER A 127 5.47 -4.32 -6.36
N LEU A 128 4.17 -3.99 -6.30
CA LEU A 128 3.61 -2.83 -7.00
C LEU A 128 4.20 -1.51 -6.50
N MET A 129 4.39 -1.35 -5.19
CA MET A 129 4.97 -0.14 -4.61
C MET A 129 6.42 0.11 -5.06
N GLN A 130 7.16 -0.95 -5.38
CA GLN A 130 8.53 -0.88 -5.89
C GLN A 130 8.60 -0.77 -7.41
N TYR A 131 7.48 -0.97 -8.10
CA TYR A 131 7.40 -0.99 -9.54
C TYR A 131 7.59 0.40 -10.13
N ASN A 132 8.67 0.59 -10.90
CA ASN A 132 8.90 1.81 -11.67
C ASN A 132 9.51 1.47 -13.04
N PRO A 133 8.70 1.08 -14.03
CA PRO A 133 9.18 0.69 -15.35
C PRO A 133 9.85 1.84 -16.12
N GLN A 134 9.65 3.09 -15.72
CA GLN A 134 10.23 4.27 -16.40
C GLN A 134 11.59 4.72 -15.83
N ALA A 135 12.08 4.10 -14.74
CA ALA A 135 13.36 4.48 -14.14
C ALA A 135 14.58 4.17 -15.02
N GLU A 136 14.50 3.15 -15.90
CA GLU A 136 15.63 2.73 -16.74
C GLU A 136 15.70 3.46 -18.10
N ALA A 137 14.71 4.31 -18.43
CA ALA A 137 14.66 5.01 -19.72
C ALA A 137 15.33 6.40 -19.73
N SER A 138 15.85 6.88 -18.59
CA SER A 138 16.47 8.20 -18.46
C SER A 138 17.94 8.11 -18.05
N ASP A 139 18.82 7.79 -19.00
CA ASP A 139 20.10 8.52 -19.25
C ASP A 139 20.97 7.79 -20.30
N PRO A 140 21.50 8.55 -21.28
CA PRO A 140 22.96 8.67 -21.38
C PRO A 140 23.46 10.13 -21.27
N PRO A 141 24.76 10.32 -20.99
CA PRO A 141 25.30 11.41 -20.17
C PRO A 141 25.56 12.71 -20.95
N VAL A 142 25.16 13.84 -20.36
CA VAL A 142 25.61 15.18 -20.77
C VAL A 142 27.01 15.43 -20.20
N PRO A 143 28.05 15.70 -21.02
CA PRO A 143 29.35 16.06 -20.50
C PRO A 143 29.37 17.50 -19.98
N LEU A 144 29.86 17.64 -18.76
CA LEU A 144 30.32 18.89 -18.14
C LEU A 144 31.29 19.65 -19.06
N GLN A 145 30.92 20.87 -19.48
CA GLN A 145 31.87 21.95 -19.75
C GLN A 145 31.29 23.30 -19.29
N ALA A 146 31.89 23.87 -18.26
CA ALA A 146 31.95 25.30 -17.99
C ALA A 146 33.41 25.75 -18.24
N PRO A 147 33.80 27.03 -18.10
CA PRO A 147 33.08 28.31 -18.14
C PRO A 147 33.75 29.34 -19.10
N VAL A 148 33.07 30.40 -19.56
CA VAL A 148 33.78 31.62 -19.97
C VAL A 148 33.01 32.90 -19.61
N ASN A 149 33.71 33.75 -18.88
CA ASN A 149 33.40 35.10 -18.43
C ASN A 149 33.01 36.08 -19.56
N ALA A 150 32.14 37.06 -19.26
CA ALA A 150 32.45 38.49 -19.36
C ALA A 150 31.26 39.36 -18.90
N VAL A 151 31.55 40.32 -18.01
CA VAL A 151 30.65 41.38 -17.50
C VAL A 151 30.90 42.68 -18.31
N PRO A 152 30.37 43.87 -17.94
CA PRO A 152 29.02 44.46 -18.11
C PRO A 152 28.99 45.64 -19.12
N VAL A 153 27.82 46.17 -19.49
CA VAL A 153 27.68 47.58 -19.94
C VAL A 153 26.37 48.24 -19.43
N THR A 154 26.58 49.39 -18.81
CA THR A 154 25.73 50.48 -18.27
C THR A 154 24.75 51.05 -19.34
N THR A 155 23.56 51.65 -19.11
CA THR A 155 23.29 52.95 -18.44
C THR A 155 21.82 53.42 -18.66
N TYR A 156 21.32 54.28 -17.75
CA TYR A 156 20.16 55.23 -17.82
C TYR A 156 18.72 54.66 -17.72
N GLY A 157 17.79 55.16 -16.90
CA GLY A 157 17.77 56.30 -15.97
C GLY A 157 16.38 56.52 -15.32
N MET A 158 16.34 57.42 -14.33
CA MET A 158 15.21 58.23 -13.81
C MET A 158 14.13 57.63 -12.86
N SER A 159 14.39 57.86 -11.56
CA SER A 159 13.62 58.64 -10.56
C SER A 159 12.08 58.61 -10.52
N GLY A 160 11.55 58.34 -9.32
CA GLY A 160 10.18 58.67 -8.89
C GLY A 160 9.84 58.07 -7.51
N SER A 161 10.06 58.83 -6.44
CA SER A 161 9.75 58.50 -5.04
C SER A 161 8.48 59.20 -4.60
N ILE A 162 7.51 58.52 -3.98
CA ILE A 162 6.51 59.12 -3.07
C ILE A 162 6.07 58.09 -2.01
N ASP A 163 6.00 58.59 -0.77
CA ASP A 163 5.79 57.93 0.53
C ASP A 163 4.42 57.24 0.80
N ALA A 164 4.46 56.37 1.82
CA ALA A 164 3.38 55.59 2.44
C ALA A 164 2.30 56.43 3.19
N PRO A 165 1.19 55.81 3.66
CA PRO A 165 1.20 55.28 5.03
C PRO A 165 0.33 54.03 5.32
N LEU A 166 0.91 53.10 6.09
CA LEU A 166 0.38 52.44 7.29
C LEU A 166 -1.12 52.08 7.38
N VAL A 167 -1.45 50.80 7.17
CA VAL A 167 -2.59 50.13 7.81
C VAL A 167 -2.07 48.94 8.62
N LYS A 168 -2.10 49.08 9.95
CA LYS A 168 -1.86 47.99 10.91
C LYS A 168 -3.03 47.01 10.83
N LEU A 169 -2.81 45.86 10.19
CA LEU A 169 -3.64 44.67 10.36
C LEU A 169 -2.72 43.59 10.94
N GLY A 170 -3.11 42.99 12.07
CA GLY A 170 -2.27 42.10 12.87
C GLY A 170 -1.64 40.96 12.07
N GLU A 171 -0.37 41.11 11.72
CA GLU A 171 0.46 40.02 11.20
C GLU A 171 0.74 39.05 12.34
N LYS A 172 -0.12 38.02 12.45
CA LYS A 172 0.30 36.75 13.02
C LYS A 172 1.37 36.20 12.07
N THR A 173 2.62 36.49 12.42
CA THR A 173 3.80 36.30 11.58
C THR A 173 3.84 34.88 11.02
N THR A 174 4.40 34.71 9.82
CA THR A 174 4.67 33.39 9.21
C THR A 174 5.32 32.41 10.20
N SER A 175 6.09 32.93 11.17
CA SER A 175 6.64 32.21 12.31
C SER A 175 5.60 31.48 13.18
N ASP A 176 4.48 32.13 13.53
CA ASP A 176 3.43 31.54 14.37
C ASP A 176 2.74 30.36 13.68
N LYS A 177 2.59 30.44 12.35
CA LYS A 177 2.07 29.35 11.51
C LYS A 177 3.06 28.19 11.44
N ILE A 178 4.35 28.47 11.30
CA ILE A 178 5.40 27.45 11.31
C ILE A 178 5.44 26.75 12.67
N GLU A 179 5.37 27.49 13.78
CA GLU A 179 5.35 26.92 15.12
C GLU A 179 4.12 26.04 15.37
N ALA A 180 2.94 26.48 14.93
CA ALA A 180 1.71 25.67 15.02
C ALA A 180 1.82 24.36 14.22
N ASN A 181 2.40 24.42 13.01
CA ASN A 181 2.63 23.24 12.19
C ASN A 181 3.63 22.27 12.83
N ILE A 182 4.73 22.77 13.41
CA ILE A 182 5.70 21.94 14.11
C ILE A 182 5.06 21.27 15.33
N LYS A 183 4.26 22.00 16.12
CA LYS A 183 3.53 21.43 17.26
C LYS A 183 2.54 20.34 16.81
N SER A 184 1.81 20.57 15.72
CA SER A 184 0.91 19.58 15.13
C SER A 184 1.66 18.33 14.67
N LEU A 185 2.81 18.52 14.02
CA LEU A 185 3.67 17.42 13.58
C LEU A 185 4.20 16.60 14.77
N ILE A 186 4.69 17.27 15.82
CA ILE A 186 5.17 16.60 17.04
C ILE A 186 4.04 15.79 17.69
N ALA A 187 2.84 16.37 17.81
CA ALA A 187 1.69 15.66 18.35
C ALA A 187 1.31 14.43 17.50
N SER A 188 1.29 14.58 16.18
CA SER A 188 1.03 13.48 15.23
C SER A 188 2.05 12.35 15.36
N VAL A 189 3.34 12.69 15.35
CA VAL A 189 4.45 11.71 15.51
C VAL A 189 4.38 11.02 16.87
N THR A 190 4.06 11.76 17.93
CA THR A 190 3.93 11.18 19.28
C THR A 190 2.76 10.21 19.36
N ASN A 191 1.60 10.58 18.82
CA ASN A 191 0.43 9.70 18.75
C ASN A 191 0.70 8.44 17.89
N HIS A 192 1.42 8.60 16.79
CA HIS A 192 1.82 7.45 15.97
C HIS A 192 2.78 6.52 16.72
N LYS A 193 3.75 7.07 17.46
CA LYS A 193 4.65 6.30 18.32
C LYS A 193 3.88 5.52 19.38
N GLU A 194 2.92 6.15 20.06
CA GLU A 194 2.07 5.47 21.05
C GLU A 194 1.25 4.34 20.44
N THR A 195 0.69 4.57 19.24
CA THR A 195 -0.03 3.55 18.47
C THR A 195 0.88 2.36 18.12
N LEU A 196 2.11 2.63 17.66
CA LEU A 196 3.09 1.59 17.34
C LEU A 196 3.51 0.80 18.58
N LEU A 197 3.74 1.47 19.71
CA LEU A 197 4.05 0.80 20.98
C LEU A 197 2.90 -0.09 21.44
N SER A 198 1.66 0.37 21.34
CA SER A 198 0.49 -0.45 21.65
C SER A 198 0.41 -1.69 20.76
N LYS A 199 0.69 -1.57 19.46
CA LYS A 199 0.72 -2.72 18.54
C LYS A 199 1.87 -3.67 18.87
N TYR A 200 3.03 -3.16 19.26
CA TYR A 200 4.17 -3.98 19.65
C TYR A 200 3.84 -4.86 20.86
N VAL A 201 3.22 -4.28 21.90
CA VAL A 201 2.77 -5.03 23.08
C VAL A 201 1.74 -6.11 22.69
N GLN A 202 0.77 -5.79 21.83
CA GLN A 202 -0.20 -6.78 21.36
C GLN A 202 0.45 -7.94 20.59
N LEU A 203 1.47 -7.65 19.78
CA LEU A 203 2.22 -8.68 19.07
C LEU A 203 3.01 -9.57 20.03
N GLU A 204 3.63 -9.00 21.06
CA GLU A 204 4.34 -9.74 22.09
C GLU A 204 3.39 -10.66 22.88
N ASP A 205 2.20 -10.18 23.25
CA ASP A 205 1.19 -11.01 23.91
C ASP A 205 0.69 -12.14 23.01
N ARG A 206 0.47 -11.88 21.71
CA ARG A 206 0.06 -12.90 20.75
C ARG A 206 1.16 -13.93 20.51
N GLN A 207 2.41 -13.51 20.47
CA GLN A 207 3.58 -14.38 20.38
C GLN A 207 3.61 -15.35 21.58
N ARG A 208 3.45 -14.83 22.81
CA ARG A 208 3.40 -15.65 24.02
C ARG A 208 2.25 -16.67 23.98
N GLN A 209 1.06 -16.25 23.54
CA GLN A 209 -0.07 -17.15 23.38
C GLN A 209 0.22 -18.29 22.38
N LEU A 210 0.83 -17.97 21.24
CA LEU A 210 1.21 -18.98 20.25
C LEU A 210 2.21 -19.99 20.82
N GLU A 211 3.20 -19.54 21.59
CA GLU A 211 4.15 -20.41 22.26
C GLU A 211 3.48 -21.33 23.30
N GLU A 212 2.51 -20.82 24.06
CA GLU A 212 1.71 -21.63 24.98
C GLU A 212 0.88 -22.69 24.24
N TRP A 213 0.24 -22.31 23.13
CA TRP A 213 -0.53 -23.23 22.29
C TRP A 213 0.35 -24.32 21.67
N ASP A 214 1.55 -23.97 21.21
CA ASP A 214 2.50 -24.92 20.63
C ASP A 214 2.98 -25.94 21.66
N GLN A 215 3.30 -25.49 22.88
CA GLN A 215 3.63 -26.40 24.00
C GLN A 215 2.48 -27.34 24.35
N LEU A 216 1.24 -26.83 24.38
CA LEU A 216 0.06 -27.65 24.64
C LEU A 216 -0.16 -28.70 23.54
N LEU A 217 0.04 -28.30 22.28
CA LEU A 217 -0.10 -29.19 21.13
C LEU A 217 0.94 -30.32 21.18
N MET A 218 2.20 -29.98 21.47
CA MET A 218 3.29 -30.93 21.63
C MET A 218 3.01 -31.95 22.75
N GLN A 219 2.48 -31.49 23.90
CA GLN A 219 2.08 -32.40 24.98
C GLN A 219 0.95 -33.35 24.55
N ARG A 220 -0.04 -32.83 23.81
CA ARG A 220 -1.16 -33.63 23.31
C ARG A 220 -0.69 -34.66 22.28
N GLU A 221 0.18 -34.28 21.36
CA GLU A 221 0.77 -35.17 20.37
C GLU A 221 1.54 -36.31 21.03
N SER A 222 2.40 -36.01 22.00
CA SER A 222 3.12 -37.02 22.77
C SER A 222 2.18 -37.99 23.50
N ALA A 223 1.09 -37.49 24.09
CA ALA A 223 0.09 -38.32 24.76
C ALA A 223 -0.67 -39.23 23.79
N VAL A 224 -0.95 -38.76 22.57
CA VAL A 224 -1.56 -39.56 21.51
C VAL A 224 -0.59 -40.63 21.03
N GLN A 225 0.67 -40.27 20.78
CA GLN A 225 1.71 -41.22 20.36
C GLN A 225 1.86 -42.37 21.34
N LYS A 226 1.90 -42.05 22.65
CA LYS A 226 1.98 -43.08 23.69
C LYS A 226 0.77 -44.03 23.67
N ARG A 227 -0.45 -43.50 23.47
CA ARG A 227 -1.64 -44.35 23.36
C ARG A 227 -1.62 -45.23 22.11
N GLU A 228 -1.10 -44.71 21.00
CA GLU A 228 -0.93 -45.47 19.77
C GLU A 228 0.04 -46.65 19.99
N ASP A 229 1.18 -46.39 20.63
CA ASP A 229 2.15 -47.43 20.98
C ASP A 229 1.53 -48.49 21.91
N ASP A 230 0.79 -48.07 22.94
CA ASP A 230 0.08 -48.99 23.84
C ASP A 230 -0.92 -49.88 23.06
N LEU A 231 -1.71 -49.30 22.15
CA LEU A 231 -2.65 -50.05 21.31
C LEU A 231 -1.93 -51.03 20.38
N LEU A 232 -0.80 -50.64 19.78
CA LEU A 232 0.01 -51.53 18.95
C LEU A 232 0.54 -52.73 19.74
N THR A 233 0.93 -52.54 21.01
CA THR A 233 1.34 -53.67 21.86
C THR A 233 0.17 -54.61 22.17
N ILE A 234 -1.01 -54.07 22.47
CA ILE A 234 -2.22 -54.87 22.72
C ILE A 234 -2.61 -55.67 21.47
N ILE A 235 -2.58 -55.05 20.28
CA ILE A 235 -2.87 -55.75 19.02
C ILE A 235 -1.90 -56.91 18.80
N LYS A 236 -0.60 -56.72 19.04
CA LYS A 236 0.39 -57.81 18.93
C LYS A 236 0.11 -58.95 19.89
N LEU A 237 -0.26 -58.64 21.14
CA LEU A 237 -0.62 -59.66 22.14
C LEU A 237 -1.88 -60.43 21.74
N LEU A 238 -2.90 -59.75 21.21
CA LEU A 238 -4.12 -60.38 20.72
C LEU A 238 -3.84 -61.30 19.52
N GLN A 239 -3.01 -60.87 18.57
CA GLN A 239 -2.62 -61.69 17.42
C GLN A 239 -1.85 -62.95 17.83
N GLU A 240 -0.99 -62.84 18.85
CA GLU A 240 -0.28 -63.99 19.40
C GLU A 240 -1.24 -64.95 20.13
N GLY A 241 -2.17 -64.41 20.94
CA GLY A 241 -3.22 -65.20 21.57
C GLY A 241 -4.12 -65.92 20.56
N GLU A 242 -4.48 -65.24 19.46
CA GLU A 242 -5.24 -65.82 18.36
C GLU A 242 -4.48 -66.98 17.69
N LYS A 243 -3.18 -66.82 17.42
CA LYS A 243 -2.34 -67.90 16.89
C LYS A 243 -2.30 -69.11 17.80
N GLN A 244 -2.14 -68.90 19.11
CA GLN A 244 -2.10 -70.00 20.08
C GLN A 244 -3.43 -70.75 20.14
N LEU A 245 -4.54 -70.02 20.10
CA LEU A 245 -5.89 -70.60 20.15
C LEU A 245 -6.21 -71.36 18.85
N ASN A 246 -5.83 -70.82 17.69
CA ASN A 246 -5.93 -71.54 16.41
C ASN A 246 -5.07 -72.81 16.38
N GLY A 247 -3.89 -72.79 17.01
CA GLY A 247 -3.05 -73.98 17.16
C GLY A 247 -3.68 -75.07 18.03
N LEU A 248 -4.46 -74.69 19.05
CA LEU A 248 -5.20 -75.64 19.91
C LEU A 248 -6.48 -76.19 19.27
N MET A 249 -7.14 -75.42 18.40
CA MET A 249 -8.35 -75.87 17.69
C MET A 249 -8.06 -76.64 16.41
N GLY A 250 -6.85 -76.51 15.85
CA GLY A 250 -6.41 -77.18 14.62
C GLY A 250 -5.72 -78.55 14.83
N ALA A 251 -5.55 -78.99 16.08
CA ALA A 251 -5.01 -80.30 16.47
C ALA A 251 -6.13 -81.19 17.02
#